data_AF-A0A847NEC7-F1
#
_entry.id   AF-A0A847NEC7-F1
#
_cell.length_a   1.000
_cell.length_b   1.000
_cell.length_c   1.000
_cell.angle_alpha   90.00
_cell.angle_beta   90.00
_cell.angle_gamma   90.00
#
_symmetry.space_group_name_H-M   'P 1'
#
loop_
_entity.id
_entity.type
_entity.pdbx_description
1 polymer ?
#
loop_
_entity_poly.entity_id
_entity_poly.type
_entity_poly.pdbx_seq_one_letter_code
_entity_poly.pdbx_strand_id
1 'polypeptide(L)'
;MINNRLALKKISSSLELNRKIVGVKFLFTENEYEEADAKAAKAKLPYCVMVKLATHGYGLKSTLETSSCGGGTRALGLENTKPEFESGCEYYSFGLYQDLAVAKNVVNNITFCSHRLYGVMTKPLESFNEKPDVVIIVTDSYNTMRIIQGYTYKYGTQTGFKMTGNQAVCSECTAYPFENNSINISMFCSGTRYLAGWGKSEIAIGLPYAKFLETADGVYNTINGTEQNAAKKIIKANLAREKLEDPGIYDNDAYYIRLSKNNNNCR
;
A
#
# COMPACT_ATOMS: atom_id res chain seq x y z
N MET A 1 14.78 -12.08 3.25
CA MET A 1 13.62 -12.93 3.58
C MET A 1 13.30 -13.02 5.07
N ILE A 2 14.28 -13.23 5.97
CA ILE A 2 14.03 -13.26 7.43
C ILE A 2 13.32 -11.98 7.89
N ASN A 3 13.79 -10.82 7.42
CA ASN A 3 13.18 -9.53 7.73
C ASN A 3 11.74 -9.40 7.20
N ASN A 4 11.42 -9.95 6.01
CA ASN A 4 10.05 -9.96 5.49
C ASN A 4 9.12 -10.74 6.41
N ARG A 5 9.53 -11.96 6.80
CA ARG A 5 8.72 -12.82 7.68
C ARG A 5 8.52 -12.18 9.05
N LEU A 6 9.57 -11.60 9.63
CA LEU A 6 9.47 -10.92 10.92
C LEU A 6 8.55 -9.69 10.85
N ALA A 7 8.70 -8.85 9.84
CA ALA A 7 7.83 -7.67 9.64
C ALA A 7 6.36 -8.08 9.44
N LEU A 8 6.11 -9.10 8.61
CA LEU A 8 4.77 -9.66 8.41
C LEU A 8 4.17 -10.19 9.71
N LYS A 9 4.93 -10.95 10.50
CA LYS A 9 4.46 -11.44 11.80
C LYS A 9 4.15 -10.29 12.76
N LYS A 10 5.03 -9.29 12.84
CA LYS A 10 4.84 -8.12 13.72
C LYS A 10 3.55 -7.37 13.36
N ILE A 11 3.35 -7.05 12.09
CA ILE A 11 2.17 -6.28 11.66
C ILE A 11 0.88 -7.10 11.77
N SER A 12 0.86 -8.36 11.31
CA SER A 12 -0.33 -9.23 11.36
C SER A 12 -0.68 -9.72 12.76
N SER A 13 0.26 -9.70 13.72
CA SER A 13 -0.06 -9.99 15.13
C SER A 13 -0.59 -8.75 15.85
N SER A 14 -0.14 -7.57 15.44
CA SER A 14 -0.54 -6.29 16.04
C SER A 14 -1.88 -5.78 15.50
N LEU A 15 -2.25 -6.12 14.27
CA LEU A 15 -3.42 -5.63 13.55
C LEU A 15 -4.24 -6.78 12.97
N GLU A 16 -5.57 -6.68 13.06
CA GLU A 16 -6.49 -7.61 12.41
C GLU A 16 -6.68 -7.21 10.94
N LEU A 17 -5.90 -7.84 10.05
CA LEU A 17 -5.94 -7.57 8.62
C LEU A 17 -6.85 -8.57 7.89
N ASN A 18 -7.85 -8.07 7.17
CA ASN A 18 -8.78 -8.88 6.37
C ASN A 18 -8.20 -9.35 5.02
N ARG A 19 -6.97 -8.92 4.69
CA ARG A 19 -6.33 -9.12 3.39
C ARG A 19 -4.85 -9.44 3.56
N LYS A 20 -4.32 -10.25 2.64
CA LYS A 20 -2.87 -10.45 2.55
C LYS A 20 -2.20 -9.15 2.10
N ILE A 21 -1.03 -8.87 2.68
CA ILE A 21 -0.17 -7.76 2.25
C ILE A 21 0.44 -8.12 0.90
N VAL A 22 0.44 -7.18 -0.04
CA VAL A 22 0.88 -7.41 -1.42
C VAL A 22 2.27 -6.84 -1.62
N GLY A 23 3.16 -7.61 -2.24
CA GLY A 23 4.41 -7.10 -2.80
C GLY A 23 4.26 -6.84 -4.30
N VAL A 24 4.91 -5.78 -4.77
CA VAL A 24 4.97 -5.38 -6.17
C VAL A 24 6.44 -5.38 -6.60
N LYS A 25 6.73 -6.02 -7.72
CA LYS A 25 8.06 -6.07 -8.34
C LYS A 25 8.00 -5.55 -9.76
N PHE A 26 8.89 -4.62 -10.06
CA PHE A 26 9.12 -4.10 -11.38
C PHE A 26 10.08 -5.01 -12.16
N LEU A 27 9.73 -5.29 -13.41
CA LEU A 27 10.46 -6.18 -14.30
C LEU A 27 10.89 -5.35 -15.52
N PHE A 28 12.15 -4.92 -15.52
CA PHE A 28 12.70 -3.98 -16.49
C PHE A 28 12.99 -4.64 -17.83
N THR A 29 13.32 -5.93 -17.83
CA THR A 29 13.70 -6.69 -19.03
C THR A 29 12.79 -7.90 -19.24
N GLU A 30 12.79 -8.42 -20.47
CA GLU A 30 12.11 -9.66 -20.81
C GLU A 30 12.65 -10.85 -20.00
N ASN A 31 13.96 -10.91 -19.78
CA ASN A 31 14.58 -11.97 -18.96
C ASN A 31 14.08 -11.93 -17.51
N GLU A 32 14.05 -10.75 -16.90
CA GLU A 32 13.46 -10.58 -15.56
C GLU A 32 11.99 -11.03 -15.54
N TYR A 33 11.24 -10.72 -16.61
CA TYR A 33 9.86 -11.16 -16.73
C TYR A 33 9.73 -12.67 -16.81
N GLU A 34 10.51 -13.35 -17.65
CA GLU A 34 10.45 -14.80 -17.80
C GLU A 34 10.85 -15.53 -16.51
N GLU A 35 11.90 -15.06 -15.83
CA GLU A 35 12.39 -15.63 -14.56
C GLU A 35 11.48 -15.34 -13.36
N ALA A 36 10.64 -14.29 -13.42
CA ALA A 36 9.77 -13.92 -12.31
C ALA A 36 8.80 -15.05 -11.91
N ASP A 37 8.84 -15.41 -10.63
CA ASP A 37 8.03 -16.46 -10.00
C ASP A 37 6.58 -16.01 -9.75
N ALA A 38 5.82 -15.87 -10.83
CA ALA A 38 4.38 -15.69 -10.86
C ALA A 38 3.80 -16.15 -12.20
N LYS A 39 2.52 -16.51 -12.22
CA LYS A 39 1.85 -16.91 -13.46
C LYS A 39 1.67 -15.69 -14.38
N ALA A 40 2.00 -15.86 -15.66
CA ALA A 40 1.69 -14.85 -16.67
C ALA A 40 0.18 -14.66 -16.80
N ALA A 41 -0.24 -13.41 -16.89
CA ALA A 41 -1.62 -13.05 -17.20
C ALA A 41 -2.03 -13.59 -18.59
N LYS A 42 -3.12 -14.35 -18.65
CA LYS A 42 -3.62 -14.94 -19.91
C LYS A 42 -4.64 -14.05 -20.65
N ALA A 43 -5.15 -13.03 -19.99
CA ALA A 43 -6.13 -12.10 -20.51
C ALA A 43 -5.77 -10.69 -20.06
N LYS A 44 -6.28 -9.68 -20.77
CA LYS A 44 -6.02 -8.29 -20.38
C LYS A 44 -6.70 -7.97 -19.06
N LEU A 45 -5.94 -7.53 -18.07
CA LEU A 45 -6.49 -7.13 -16.77
C LEU A 45 -5.92 -5.78 -16.29
N PRO A 46 -6.71 -5.01 -15.53
CA PRO A 46 -6.20 -3.80 -14.88
C PRO A 46 -5.23 -4.17 -13.76
N TYR A 47 -4.17 -3.36 -13.59
CA TYR A 47 -3.20 -3.55 -12.50
C TYR A 47 -3.84 -3.66 -11.11
N CYS A 48 -4.88 -2.86 -10.82
CA CYS A 48 -5.57 -2.93 -9.53
C CYS A 48 -6.30 -4.26 -9.29
N VAL A 49 -6.68 -4.98 -10.36
CA VAL A 49 -7.24 -6.34 -10.26
C VAL A 49 -6.14 -7.34 -9.92
N MET A 50 -4.93 -7.19 -10.47
CA MET A 50 -3.78 -8.01 -10.07
C MET A 50 -3.48 -7.84 -8.57
N VAL A 51 -3.46 -6.60 -8.08
CA VAL A 51 -3.30 -6.31 -6.65
C VAL A 51 -4.43 -6.95 -5.82
N LYS A 52 -5.69 -6.84 -6.27
CA LYS A 52 -6.82 -7.52 -5.60
C LYS A 52 -6.62 -9.02 -5.51
N LEU A 53 -6.23 -9.68 -6.60
CA LEU A 53 -5.97 -11.12 -6.62
C LEU A 53 -4.84 -11.50 -5.65
N ALA A 54 -3.77 -10.69 -5.61
CA ALA A 54 -2.68 -10.88 -4.64
C ALA A 54 -3.17 -10.75 -3.19
N THR A 55 -4.11 -9.86 -2.87
CA THR A 55 -4.70 -9.81 -1.51
C THR A 55 -5.43 -11.09 -1.11
N HIS A 56 -5.84 -11.93 -2.08
CA HIS A 56 -6.49 -13.24 -1.84
C HIS A 56 -5.54 -14.43 -2.02
N GLY A 57 -4.25 -14.21 -2.23
CA GLY A 57 -3.27 -15.30 -2.33
C GLY A 57 -2.75 -15.59 -3.74
N TYR A 58 -3.22 -14.90 -4.77
CA TYR A 58 -2.87 -15.22 -6.16
C TYR A 58 -1.81 -14.27 -6.71
N GLY A 59 -0.66 -14.83 -7.12
CA GLY A 59 0.41 -14.08 -7.79
C GLY A 59 0.26 -14.07 -9.31
N LEU A 60 0.43 -12.90 -9.93
CA LEU A 60 0.43 -12.71 -11.38
C LEU A 60 1.57 -11.78 -11.83
N LYS A 61 2.04 -12.00 -13.06
CA LYS A 61 2.88 -11.05 -13.81
C LYS A 61 2.21 -10.65 -15.12
N SER A 62 2.31 -9.38 -15.51
CA SER A 62 1.75 -8.84 -16.75
C SER A 62 2.76 -7.95 -17.49
N THR A 63 2.55 -7.82 -18.78
CA THR A 63 3.24 -6.91 -19.70
C THR A 63 2.26 -5.81 -20.16
N LEU A 64 2.70 -4.90 -21.04
CA LEU A 64 1.80 -3.93 -21.66
C LEU A 64 0.64 -4.62 -22.41
N GLU A 65 0.91 -5.70 -23.15
CA GLU A 65 -0.09 -6.41 -23.96
C GLU A 65 -1.22 -7.04 -23.13
N THR A 66 -0.89 -7.47 -21.92
CA THR A 66 -1.83 -8.11 -20.98
C THR A 66 -2.40 -7.14 -19.96
N SER A 67 -2.20 -5.83 -20.14
CA SER A 67 -2.74 -4.77 -19.29
C SER A 67 -3.90 -4.03 -19.98
N SER A 68 -4.99 -3.72 -19.26
CA SER A 68 -6.20 -3.10 -19.88
C SER A 68 -6.55 -1.69 -19.40
N CYS A 69 -5.78 -1.08 -18.50
CA CYS A 69 -6.08 0.24 -17.96
C CYS A 69 -4.93 1.23 -18.19
N GLY A 70 -5.19 2.27 -18.98
CA GLY A 70 -4.24 3.35 -19.29
C GLY A 70 -3.68 4.05 -18.05
N GLY A 71 -4.50 4.20 -16.98
CA GLY A 71 -4.00 4.74 -15.70
C GLY A 71 -2.92 3.86 -15.08
N GLY A 72 -3.07 2.53 -15.14
CA GLY A 72 -2.09 1.58 -14.61
C GLY A 72 -0.83 1.52 -15.47
N THR A 73 -0.98 1.33 -16.78
CA THR A 73 0.16 1.19 -17.71
C THR A 73 1.05 2.43 -17.73
N ARG A 74 0.45 3.62 -17.76
CA ARG A 74 1.20 4.88 -17.71
C ARG A 74 1.88 5.06 -16.35
N ALA A 75 1.16 4.94 -15.24
CA ALA A 75 1.70 5.14 -13.88
C ALA A 75 2.89 4.24 -13.57
N LEU A 76 2.87 2.99 -14.04
CA LEU A 76 3.96 2.03 -13.81
C LEU A 76 5.12 2.16 -14.80
N GLY A 77 4.97 2.94 -15.88
CA GLY A 77 6.02 3.09 -16.91
C GLY A 77 6.01 2.01 -18.00
N LEU A 78 4.89 1.27 -18.19
CA LEU A 78 4.73 0.31 -19.29
C LEU A 78 4.51 1.00 -20.65
N GLU A 79 3.99 2.22 -20.67
CA GLU A 79 3.83 3.03 -21.89
C GLU A 79 4.00 4.53 -21.62
N ASN A 80 4.17 5.30 -22.70
CA ASN A 80 4.17 6.77 -22.64
C ASN A 80 2.76 7.32 -22.42
N THR A 81 2.69 8.53 -21.87
CA THR A 81 1.47 9.35 -21.93
C THR A 81 1.16 9.76 -23.37
N LYS A 82 -0.10 10.11 -23.62
CA LYS A 82 -0.59 10.58 -24.93
C LYS A 82 -1.04 12.04 -24.82
N PRO A 83 -1.02 12.84 -25.90
CA PRO A 83 -1.41 14.25 -25.87
C PRO A 83 -2.82 14.50 -25.30
N GLU A 84 -3.77 13.59 -25.51
CA GLU A 84 -5.14 13.70 -25.00
C GLU A 84 -5.21 13.58 -23.47
N PHE A 85 -4.33 12.76 -22.91
CA PHE A 85 -4.14 12.65 -21.46
C PHE A 85 -3.43 13.88 -20.92
N GLU A 86 -2.29 14.23 -21.53
CA GLU A 86 -1.44 15.33 -21.09
C GLU A 86 -2.20 16.66 -21.10
N SER A 87 -3.06 16.89 -22.09
CA SER A 87 -3.88 18.11 -22.15
C SER A 87 -4.93 18.21 -21.04
N GLY A 88 -5.26 17.11 -20.36
CA GLY A 88 -6.35 17.03 -19.38
C GLY A 88 -7.70 16.67 -20.00
N CYS A 89 -7.80 16.60 -21.33
CA CYS A 89 -9.06 16.32 -22.03
C CYS A 89 -9.65 14.95 -21.68
N GLU A 90 -8.81 13.90 -21.61
CA GLU A 90 -9.25 12.57 -21.16
C GLU A 90 -9.89 12.64 -19.77
N TYR A 91 -9.24 13.34 -18.84
CA TYR A 91 -9.69 13.42 -17.44
C TYR A 91 -10.93 14.28 -17.27
N TYR A 92 -11.02 15.37 -18.04
CA TYR A 92 -12.22 16.20 -18.09
C TYR A 92 -13.43 15.39 -18.61
N SER A 93 -13.22 14.52 -19.60
CA SER A 93 -14.28 13.67 -20.16
C SER A 93 -14.91 12.70 -19.15
N PHE A 94 -14.26 12.44 -18.02
CA PHE A 94 -14.81 11.58 -16.96
C PHE A 94 -15.94 12.24 -16.17
N GLY A 95 -16.13 13.56 -16.28
CA GLY A 95 -17.13 14.30 -15.51
C GLY A 95 -16.82 14.40 -14.02
N LEU A 96 -15.58 14.11 -13.61
CA LEU A 96 -15.11 14.22 -12.22
C LEU A 96 -14.67 15.64 -11.85
N TYR A 97 -14.37 16.48 -12.85
CA TYR A 97 -13.74 17.79 -12.67
C TYR A 97 -14.59 18.85 -13.37
N GLN A 98 -14.70 20.03 -12.73
CA GLN A 98 -15.57 21.11 -13.18
C GLN A 98 -15.22 21.63 -14.59
N ASP A 99 -13.93 21.70 -14.90
CA ASP A 99 -13.43 22.21 -16.17
C ASP A 99 -12.08 21.57 -16.55
N LEU A 100 -11.61 21.91 -17.76
CA LEU A 100 -10.33 21.43 -18.29
C LEU A 100 -9.13 21.90 -17.46
N ALA A 101 -9.17 23.11 -16.86
CA ALA A 101 -8.06 23.63 -16.08
C ALA A 101 -7.85 22.81 -14.80
N VAL A 102 -8.94 22.45 -14.11
CA VAL A 102 -8.91 21.54 -12.95
C VAL A 102 -8.45 20.15 -13.37
N ALA A 103 -8.98 19.60 -14.47
CA ALA A 103 -8.56 18.29 -14.98
C ALA A 103 -7.06 18.25 -15.35
N LYS A 104 -6.56 19.31 -15.98
CA LYS A 104 -5.13 19.47 -16.30
C LYS A 104 -4.26 19.60 -15.05
N ASN A 105 -4.73 20.34 -14.03
CA ASN A 105 -4.05 20.40 -12.74
C ASN A 105 -3.92 19.00 -12.10
N VAL A 106 -4.98 18.19 -12.15
CA VAL A 106 -4.94 16.80 -11.70
C VAL A 106 -3.91 16.00 -12.48
N VAL A 107 -3.97 16.03 -13.81
CA VAL A 107 -3.03 15.30 -14.68
C VAL A 107 -1.58 15.66 -14.36
N ASN A 108 -1.26 16.95 -14.20
CA ASN A 108 0.08 17.42 -13.87
C ASN A 108 0.57 16.94 -12.50
N ASN A 109 -0.34 16.57 -11.60
CA ASN A 109 -0.03 16.11 -10.25
C ASN A 109 -0.12 14.59 -10.08
N ILE A 110 -0.48 13.82 -11.10
CA ILE A 110 -0.36 12.35 -11.04
C ILE A 110 1.12 11.98 -11.02
N THR A 111 1.48 10.96 -10.23
CA THR A 111 2.84 10.46 -10.18
C THR A 111 2.99 9.27 -11.13
N PHE A 112 4.00 9.36 -11.98
CA PHE A 112 4.42 8.29 -12.88
C PHE A 112 5.79 7.80 -12.44
N CYS A 113 6.02 6.50 -12.54
CA CYS A 113 7.37 5.98 -12.47
C CYS A 113 8.22 6.61 -13.59
N SER A 114 9.39 7.15 -13.26
CA SER A 114 10.36 7.70 -14.24
C SER A 114 10.97 6.61 -15.15
N HIS A 115 10.81 5.38 -14.67
CA HIS A 115 10.89 4.07 -15.28
C HIS A 115 10.50 3.80 -16.73
N ARG A 116 11.11 2.79 -17.37
CA ARG A 116 10.42 1.93 -18.34
C ARG A 116 10.46 0.47 -17.90
N LEU A 117 9.34 -0.22 -18.06
CA LEU A 117 9.18 -1.63 -17.69
C LEU A 117 8.82 -2.48 -18.90
N TYR A 118 9.34 -3.71 -18.89
CA TYR A 118 8.79 -4.79 -19.72
C TYR A 118 7.50 -5.34 -19.09
N GLY A 119 7.51 -5.51 -17.76
CA GLY A 119 6.37 -6.04 -17.02
C GLY A 119 6.35 -5.68 -15.54
N VAL A 120 5.30 -6.15 -14.86
CA VAL A 120 5.11 -5.99 -13.42
C VAL A 120 4.59 -7.29 -12.83
N MET A 121 5.08 -7.65 -11.64
CA MET A 121 4.59 -8.79 -10.86
C MET A 121 3.97 -8.30 -9.56
N THR A 122 2.81 -8.87 -9.22
CA THR A 122 2.17 -8.70 -7.91
C THR A 122 1.85 -10.05 -7.31
N LYS A 123 2.21 -10.29 -6.05
CA LYS A 123 1.84 -11.50 -5.30
C LYS A 123 1.79 -11.21 -3.80
N PRO A 124 1.22 -12.12 -2.97
CA PRO A 124 1.29 -11.96 -1.52
C PRO A 124 2.74 -11.76 -1.07
N LEU A 125 2.98 -10.82 -0.17
CA LEU A 125 4.32 -10.48 0.32
C LEU A 125 4.99 -11.68 0.99
N GLU A 126 4.22 -12.57 1.65
CA GLU A 126 4.75 -13.80 2.22
C GLU A 126 5.30 -14.80 1.18
N SER A 127 4.92 -14.65 -0.10
CA SER A 127 5.33 -15.52 -1.21
C SER A 127 6.52 -14.97 -2.01
N PHE A 128 7.13 -13.86 -1.57
CA PHE A 128 8.33 -13.30 -2.19
C PHE A 128 9.61 -13.96 -1.69
N ASN A 129 10.42 -14.44 -2.62
CA ASN A 129 11.77 -14.94 -2.35
C ASN A 129 12.84 -13.84 -2.50
N GLU A 130 12.49 -12.76 -3.18
CA GLU A 130 13.31 -11.57 -3.39
C GLU A 130 12.69 -10.34 -2.69
N LYS A 131 13.38 -9.19 -2.75
CA LYS A 131 12.83 -7.93 -2.22
C LYS A 131 11.88 -7.32 -3.27
N PRO A 132 10.57 -7.16 -2.98
CA PRO A 132 9.72 -6.32 -3.82
C PRO A 132 10.17 -4.87 -3.73
N ASP A 133 9.72 -4.04 -4.67
CA ASP A 133 10.06 -2.62 -4.71
C ASP A 133 9.05 -1.82 -3.88
N VAL A 134 7.76 -2.19 -3.99
CA VAL A 134 6.65 -1.56 -3.25
C VAL A 134 5.85 -2.62 -2.49
N VAL A 135 5.34 -2.25 -1.32
CA VAL A 135 4.39 -3.01 -0.53
C VAL A 135 3.06 -2.26 -0.48
N ILE A 136 1.97 -2.98 -0.74
CA ILE A 136 0.60 -2.46 -0.66
C ILE A 136 -0.17 -3.21 0.41
N ILE A 137 -0.77 -2.46 1.34
CA ILE A 137 -1.66 -2.98 2.38
C ILE A 137 -3.05 -2.45 2.10
N VAL A 138 -4.06 -3.32 2.05
CA VAL A 138 -5.46 -2.91 1.94
C VAL A 138 -6.19 -3.30 3.20
N THR A 139 -6.78 -2.32 3.88
CA THR A 139 -7.42 -2.50 5.18
C THR A 139 -8.46 -1.40 5.45
N ASP A 140 -8.94 -1.25 6.68
CA ASP A 140 -9.86 -0.20 7.11
C ASP A 140 -9.16 1.05 7.66
N SER A 141 -9.94 2.06 8.04
CA SER A 141 -9.44 3.33 8.57
C SER A 141 -8.68 3.21 9.90
N TYR A 142 -9.09 2.31 10.79
CA TYR A 142 -8.46 2.13 12.08
C TYR A 142 -7.06 1.51 11.92
N ASN A 143 -6.95 0.45 11.13
CA ASN A 143 -5.67 -0.17 10.79
C ASN A 143 -4.77 0.78 10.00
N THR A 144 -5.34 1.58 9.09
CA THR A 144 -4.59 2.63 8.37
C THR A 144 -3.96 3.63 9.33
N MET A 145 -4.72 4.11 10.32
CA MET A 145 -4.21 5.00 11.36
C MET A 145 -3.06 4.36 12.15
N ARG A 146 -3.20 3.09 12.56
CA ARG A 146 -2.12 2.37 13.26
C ARG A 146 -0.86 2.22 12.41
N ILE A 147 -1.00 1.94 11.12
CA ILE A 147 0.13 1.85 10.18
C ILE A 147 0.83 3.20 10.04
N ILE A 148 0.07 4.30 9.92
CA ILE A 148 0.66 5.64 9.89
C ILE A 148 1.38 5.94 11.20
N GLN A 149 0.82 5.61 12.37
CA GLN A 149 1.51 5.77 13.66
C GLN A 149 2.80 4.94 13.74
N GLY A 150 2.81 3.72 13.17
CA GLY A 150 4.02 2.93 13.06
C GLY A 150 5.07 3.56 12.14
N TYR A 151 4.63 4.20 11.06
CA TYR A 151 5.52 4.98 10.19
C TYR A 151 6.08 6.21 10.93
N THR A 152 5.23 6.99 11.61
CA THR A 152 5.65 8.22 12.29
C THR A 152 6.51 7.94 13.53
N TYR A 153 6.38 6.77 14.15
CA TYR A 153 7.30 6.30 15.19
C TYR A 153 8.76 6.25 14.70
N LYS A 154 8.98 5.88 13.44
CA LYS A 154 10.32 5.74 12.84
C LYS A 154 10.80 7.01 12.15
N TYR A 155 9.89 7.72 11.49
CA TYR A 155 10.24 8.76 10.52
C TYR A 155 9.72 10.15 10.89
N GLY A 156 8.98 10.29 11.99
CA GLY A 156 8.24 11.52 12.29
C GLY A 156 7.05 11.74 11.34
N THR A 157 6.47 12.93 11.39
CA THR A 157 5.25 13.26 10.64
C THR A 157 5.42 13.09 9.13
N GLN A 158 4.48 12.38 8.50
CA GLN A 158 4.35 12.39 7.04
C GLN A 158 3.77 13.72 6.58
N THR A 159 4.56 14.54 5.90
CA THR A 159 4.20 15.93 5.55
C THR A 159 3.45 16.08 4.23
N GLY A 160 3.40 15.04 3.40
CA GLY A 160 2.70 15.07 2.11
C GLY A 160 2.04 13.74 1.80
N PHE A 161 0.71 13.75 1.70
CA PHE A 161 -0.05 12.70 1.02
C PHE A 161 -0.49 13.24 -0.34
N LYS A 162 -0.29 12.45 -1.40
CA LYS A 162 -0.72 12.82 -2.75
C LYS A 162 -1.94 11.98 -3.11
N MET A 163 -3.09 12.64 -3.15
CA MET A 163 -4.38 11.99 -3.34
C MET A 163 -5.27 12.81 -4.26
N THR A 164 -5.93 12.13 -5.18
CA THR A 164 -6.97 12.68 -6.06
C THR A 164 -8.28 11.90 -5.90
N GLY A 165 -8.23 10.66 -5.40
CA GLY A 165 -9.36 9.74 -5.50
C GLY A 165 -9.52 9.19 -6.91
N ASN A 166 -8.49 9.35 -7.76
CA ASN A 166 -8.37 8.79 -9.09
C ASN A 166 -6.92 8.32 -9.33
N GLN A 167 -6.70 7.31 -10.17
CA GLN A 167 -5.42 6.57 -10.26
C GLN A 167 -4.91 6.01 -8.92
N ALA A 168 -5.84 5.48 -8.13
CA ALA A 168 -5.61 4.96 -6.78
C ALA A 168 -4.41 3.99 -6.65
N VAL A 169 -4.60 2.72 -7.01
CA VAL A 169 -3.59 1.69 -6.71
C VAL A 169 -2.30 1.93 -7.49
N CYS A 170 -2.40 2.41 -8.72
CA CYS A 170 -1.27 2.63 -9.62
C CYS A 170 -0.45 3.88 -9.26
N SER A 171 -1.03 5.07 -9.24
CA SER A 171 -0.31 6.30 -8.90
C SER A 171 -0.17 6.48 -7.39
N GLU A 172 -1.27 6.44 -6.63
CA GLU A 172 -1.26 6.80 -5.21
C GLU A 172 -0.58 5.73 -4.34
N CYS A 173 -0.71 4.44 -4.65
CA CYS A 173 -0.13 3.37 -3.83
C CYS A 173 1.08 2.64 -4.44
N THR A 174 1.46 2.93 -5.69
CA THR A 174 2.63 2.29 -6.32
C THR A 174 3.66 3.31 -6.77
N ALA A 175 3.34 4.14 -7.76
CA ALA A 175 4.29 5.09 -8.33
C ALA A 175 4.73 6.16 -7.32
N TYR A 176 3.79 6.76 -6.57
CA TYR A 176 4.14 7.77 -5.57
C TYR A 176 5.05 7.23 -4.47
N PRO A 177 4.73 6.10 -3.80
CA PRO A 177 5.62 5.53 -2.80
C PRO A 177 7.01 5.22 -3.35
N PHE A 178 7.09 4.65 -4.55
CA PHE A 178 8.36 4.32 -5.20
C PHE A 178 9.20 5.57 -5.50
N GLU A 179 8.65 6.54 -6.23
CA GLU A 179 9.39 7.72 -6.70
C GLU A 179 9.77 8.68 -5.56
N ASN A 180 8.95 8.75 -4.50
CA ASN A 180 9.19 9.68 -3.39
C ASN A 180 9.84 8.99 -2.19
N ASN A 181 10.10 7.69 -2.27
CA ASN A 181 10.54 6.85 -1.15
C ASN A 181 9.76 7.16 0.13
N SER A 182 8.42 7.16 0.07
CA SER A 182 7.56 7.64 1.16
C SER A 182 6.25 6.86 1.26
N ILE A 183 5.59 6.90 2.42
CA ILE A 183 4.25 6.32 2.57
C ILE A 183 3.21 7.16 1.83
N ASN A 184 2.19 6.52 1.27
CA ASN A 184 0.98 7.22 0.82
C ASN A 184 -0.26 6.35 1.00
N ILE A 185 -1.43 6.99 0.99
CA ILE A 185 -2.73 6.33 1.16
C ILE A 185 -3.62 6.61 -0.04
N SER A 186 -4.59 5.74 -0.29
CA SER A 186 -5.59 5.89 -1.32
C SER A 186 -6.97 5.51 -0.81
N MET A 187 -7.96 6.35 -1.13
CA MET A 187 -9.38 6.04 -0.88
C MET A 187 -10.02 5.19 -1.99
N PHE A 188 -9.20 4.71 -2.94
CA PHE A 188 -9.61 4.08 -4.18
C PHE A 188 -10.38 4.99 -5.13
N CYS A 189 -10.23 4.74 -6.44
CA CYS A 189 -11.01 5.41 -7.47
C CYS A 189 -12.26 4.61 -7.84
N SER A 190 -13.27 5.27 -8.44
CA SER A 190 -14.50 4.62 -8.89
C SER A 190 -14.21 3.45 -9.84
N GLY A 191 -13.24 3.63 -10.76
CA GLY A 191 -12.83 2.58 -11.69
C GLY A 191 -12.30 1.32 -11.01
N THR A 192 -11.38 1.46 -10.04
CA THR A 192 -10.86 0.29 -9.30
C THR A 192 -11.93 -0.35 -8.42
N ARG A 193 -12.84 0.44 -7.83
CA ARG A 193 -13.96 -0.12 -7.05
C ARG A 193 -14.88 -0.96 -7.93
N TYR A 194 -15.17 -0.50 -9.15
CA TYR A 194 -15.95 -1.24 -10.13
C TYR A 194 -15.22 -2.50 -10.63
N LEU A 195 -13.97 -2.37 -11.07
CA LEU A 195 -13.22 -3.45 -11.73
C LEU A 195 -12.72 -4.52 -10.75
N ALA A 196 -12.29 -4.12 -9.55
CA ALA A 196 -11.67 -4.99 -8.57
C ALA A 196 -12.55 -5.25 -7.33
N GLY A 197 -13.74 -4.64 -7.23
CA GLY A 197 -14.70 -4.94 -6.14
C GLY A 197 -14.16 -4.63 -4.74
N TRP A 198 -13.52 -3.47 -4.56
CA TRP A 198 -13.10 -3.00 -3.23
C TRP A 198 -14.31 -2.52 -2.41
N GLY A 199 -14.40 -2.96 -1.15
CA GLY A 199 -15.46 -2.59 -0.22
C GLY A 199 -15.43 -1.11 0.14
N LYS A 200 -16.59 -0.53 0.47
CA LYS A 200 -16.77 0.92 0.65
C LYS A 200 -15.85 1.54 1.71
N SER A 201 -15.54 0.82 2.78
CA SER A 201 -14.66 1.25 3.87
C SER A 201 -13.19 0.89 3.67
N GLU A 202 -12.84 0.18 2.58
CA GLU A 202 -11.47 -0.24 2.33
C GLU A 202 -10.63 0.95 1.85
N ILE A 203 -9.41 1.01 2.37
CA ILE A 203 -8.35 1.98 2.11
C ILE A 203 -7.10 1.19 1.72
N ALA A 204 -6.33 1.72 0.76
CA ALA A 204 -5.02 1.18 0.44
C ALA A 204 -3.91 2.08 0.99
N ILE A 205 -2.82 1.46 1.42
CA ILE A 205 -1.56 2.11 1.80
C ILE A 205 -0.47 1.55 0.91
N GLY A 206 0.36 2.43 0.35
CA GLY A 206 1.56 2.07 -0.41
C GLY A 206 2.82 2.55 0.29
N LEU A 207 3.85 1.71 0.31
CA LEU A 207 5.14 1.95 0.99
C LEU A 207 6.28 1.38 0.14
N PRO A 208 7.45 2.03 0.06
CA PRO A 208 8.68 1.36 -0.33
C PRO A 208 8.92 0.15 0.59
N TYR A 209 9.39 -0.95 0.03
CA TYR A 209 9.61 -2.18 0.80
C TYR A 209 10.50 -1.97 2.04
N ALA A 210 11.59 -1.21 1.92
CA ALA A 210 12.45 -0.90 3.06
C ALA A 210 11.72 -0.14 4.18
N LYS A 211 10.84 0.81 3.83
CA LYS A 211 10.06 1.57 4.81
C LYS A 211 8.98 0.72 5.45
N PHE A 212 8.37 -0.22 4.73
CA PHE A 212 7.42 -1.18 5.30
C PHE A 212 8.02 -1.97 6.47
N LEU A 213 9.27 -2.43 6.36
CA LEU A 213 9.92 -3.19 7.43
C LEU A 213 9.98 -2.42 8.74
N GLU A 214 10.42 -1.16 8.68
CA GLU A 214 10.50 -0.27 9.84
C GLU A 214 9.11 0.15 10.33
N THR A 215 8.15 0.37 9.42
CA THR A 215 6.77 0.68 9.79
C THR A 215 6.12 -0.46 10.57
N ALA A 216 6.32 -1.71 10.15
CA ALA A 216 5.82 -2.88 10.88
C ALA A 216 6.42 -2.96 12.29
N ASP A 217 7.70 -2.62 12.44
CA ASP A 217 8.36 -2.51 13.74
C ASP A 217 7.78 -1.36 14.58
N GLY A 218 7.49 -0.20 13.98
CA GLY A 218 6.86 0.92 14.67
C GLY A 218 5.42 0.62 15.10
N VAL A 219 4.63 -0.10 14.31
CA VAL A 219 3.29 -0.56 14.71
C VAL A 219 3.40 -1.40 15.98
N TYR A 220 4.34 -2.35 15.98
CA TYR A 220 4.59 -3.26 17.08
C TYR A 220 5.09 -2.53 18.35
N ASN A 221 5.97 -1.54 18.23
CA ASN A 221 6.48 -0.80 19.39
C ASN A 221 5.52 0.29 19.92
N THR A 222 4.50 0.67 19.14
CA THR A 222 3.51 1.68 19.57
C THR A 222 2.27 1.10 20.25
N ILE A 223 2.14 -0.25 20.34
CA ILE A 223 0.98 -0.93 20.94
C ILE A 223 0.60 -0.34 22.31
N ASN A 224 1.60 -0.10 23.17
CA ASN A 224 1.36 0.43 24.50
C ASN A 224 0.66 1.78 24.48
N GLY A 225 1.16 2.70 23.66
CA GLY A 225 0.66 4.06 23.60
C GLY A 225 -0.74 4.17 22.99
N THR A 226 -1.15 3.23 22.16
CA THR A 226 -2.34 3.40 21.30
C THR A 226 -3.50 2.49 21.68
N GLU A 227 -3.22 1.27 22.14
CA GLU A 227 -4.22 0.23 22.30
C GLU A 227 -4.86 0.16 23.69
N GLN A 228 -6.17 -0.11 23.72
CA GLN A 228 -6.89 -0.42 24.94
C GLN A 228 -6.60 -1.85 25.42
N ASN A 229 -6.91 -2.16 26.68
CA ASN A 229 -6.61 -3.45 27.29
C ASN A 229 -7.25 -4.63 26.54
N ALA A 230 -8.47 -4.45 25.99
CA ALA A 230 -9.13 -5.48 25.20
C ALA A 230 -8.33 -5.85 23.94
N ALA A 231 -7.88 -4.85 23.17
CA ALA A 231 -7.04 -5.04 22.00
C ALA A 231 -5.66 -5.61 22.39
N LYS A 232 -5.03 -5.09 23.46
CA LYS A 232 -3.75 -5.61 23.98
C LYS A 232 -3.81 -7.09 24.32
N LYS A 233 -4.91 -7.57 24.90
CA LYS A 233 -5.11 -9.00 25.21
C LYS A 233 -5.12 -9.85 23.94
N ILE A 234 -5.82 -9.41 22.89
CA ILE A 234 -5.87 -10.10 21.59
C ILE A 234 -4.46 -10.11 20.97
N ILE A 235 -3.78 -8.96 20.96
CA ILE A 235 -2.42 -8.84 20.40
C ILE A 235 -1.45 -9.76 21.13
N LYS A 236 -1.44 -9.79 22.47
CA LYS A 236 -0.59 -10.72 23.26
C LYS A 236 -0.82 -12.18 22.87
N ALA A 237 -2.08 -12.59 22.69
CA ALA A 237 -2.40 -13.95 22.26
C ALA A 237 -1.88 -14.23 20.83
N ASN A 238 -1.97 -13.26 19.93
CA ASN A 238 -1.42 -13.37 18.57
C ASN A 238 0.11 -13.49 18.58
N LEU A 239 0.81 -12.67 19.38
CA LEU A 239 2.27 -12.70 19.52
C LEU A 239 2.75 -14.06 20.04
N ALA A 240 2.09 -14.60 21.07
CA ALA A 240 2.41 -15.92 21.61
C ALA A 240 2.23 -17.04 20.55
N ARG A 241 1.15 -16.98 19.77
CA ARG A 241 0.88 -17.93 18.67
C ARG A 241 1.93 -17.88 17.58
N GLU A 242 2.39 -16.68 17.21
CA GLU A 242 3.43 -16.48 16.20
C GLU A 242 4.86 -16.69 16.71
N LYS A 243 5.02 -16.97 18.02
CA LYS A 243 6.30 -17.08 18.74
C LYS A 243 7.13 -15.81 18.62
N LEU A 244 6.47 -14.65 18.69
CA LEU A 244 7.13 -13.36 18.79
C LEU A 244 7.35 -13.01 20.26
N GLU A 245 8.45 -12.31 20.54
CA GLU A 245 8.69 -11.69 21.83
C GLU A 245 7.56 -10.68 22.15
N ASP A 246 7.30 -10.43 23.43
CA ASP A 246 6.40 -9.35 23.85
C ASP A 246 7.23 -8.05 23.94
N PRO A 247 6.87 -6.95 23.27
CA PRO A 247 7.60 -5.69 23.35
C PRO A 247 7.44 -4.97 24.71
N GLY A 248 6.90 -5.66 25.72
CA GLY A 248 6.59 -5.13 27.03
C GLY A 248 5.21 -4.49 27.08
N ILE A 249 4.17 -5.20 26.65
CA ILE A 249 2.80 -4.66 26.61
C ILE A 249 2.19 -4.61 28.02
N TYR A 250 1.80 -3.41 28.47
CA TYR A 250 1.18 -3.16 29.78
C TYR A 250 -0.26 -2.66 29.66
N ASP A 251 -1.11 -3.11 30.58
CA ASP A 251 -2.47 -2.62 30.70
C ASP A 251 -2.49 -1.16 31.15
N ASN A 252 -3.52 -0.42 30.74
CA ASN A 252 -3.74 1.00 31.03
C ASN A 252 -2.64 1.96 30.55
N ASP A 253 -1.73 1.49 29.68
CA ASP A 253 -0.61 2.31 29.20
C ASP A 253 -0.90 3.10 27.91
N ALA A 254 -2.13 3.04 27.39
CA ALA A 254 -2.54 3.91 26.29
C ALA A 254 -2.46 5.37 26.74
N TYR A 255 -1.95 6.28 25.92
CA TYR A 255 -1.63 7.64 26.38
C TYR A 255 -2.86 8.36 26.94
N TYR A 256 -4.03 8.18 26.33
CA TYR A 256 -5.30 8.80 26.78
C TYR A 256 -5.86 8.17 28.08
N ILE A 257 -5.51 6.92 28.39
CA ILE A 257 -5.86 6.29 29.68
C ILE A 257 -4.85 6.67 30.76
N ARG A 258 -3.55 6.70 30.43
CA ARG A 258 -2.49 7.03 31.37
C ARG A 258 -2.55 8.50 31.80
N LEU A 259 -2.70 9.42 30.83
CA LEU A 259 -2.75 10.87 31.10
C LEU A 259 -4.03 11.28 31.84
N SER A 260 -5.14 10.54 31.71
CA SER A 260 -6.34 10.81 32.51
C SER A 260 -6.20 10.40 33.97
N LYS A 261 -5.20 9.57 34.32
CA LYS A 261 -4.94 9.12 35.69
C LYS A 261 -3.78 9.87 36.37
N ASN A 262 -2.82 10.39 35.60
CA ASN A 262 -1.62 11.03 36.12
C ASN A 262 -1.51 12.48 35.62
N ASN A 263 -1.52 13.46 36.54
CA ASN A 263 -1.35 14.90 36.26
C ASN A 263 0.07 15.30 35.78
N ASN A 264 0.98 14.36 35.53
CA ASN A 264 2.35 14.64 35.07
C ASN A 264 2.53 14.20 33.62
N ASN A 265 2.88 15.18 32.78
CA ASN A 265 2.64 15.18 31.33
C ASN A 265 3.81 14.74 30.44
N CYS A 266 4.93 14.27 30.98
CA CYS A 266 6.04 13.74 30.18
C CYS A 266 6.67 12.52 30.84
N ARG A 267 6.79 11.43 30.08
CA ARG A 267 7.68 10.28 30.36
C ARG A 267 8.97 10.49 29.59
#